data_AF-A0A2V6KXY6-F1
#
_entry.id   AF-A0A2V6KXY6-F1
#
_cell.length_a   1.000
_cell.length_b   1.000
_cell.length_c   1.000
_cell.angle_alpha   90.00
_cell.angle_beta   90.00
_cell.angle_gamma   90.00
#
_symmetry.space_group_name_H-M   'P 1'
#
loop_
_entity.id
_entity.type
_entity.pdbx_description
1 polymer ?
#
loop_
_entity_poly.entity_id
_entity_poly.type
_entity_poly.pdbx_seq_one_letter_code
_entity_poly.pdbx_strand_id
1 'polypeptide(L)'
;MMIEALKRNWWVLVIRGICGIVFGVIALAYPGLALATLVLLFGAWVLIDGVFRIVGATAGRASDPDWGFHLIIGILGVLVGFLTFRAPGITALALIIYIAAWALMIGAAEIAFAIKLRKEMKGEWFLILMG
;
A
#
# COMPACT_ATOMS: atom_id res chain seq x y z
N MET A 1 3.53 -8.31 30.32
CA MET A 1 2.23 -8.77 29.76
C MET A 1 2.32 -9.19 28.29
N MET A 2 2.87 -8.39 27.36
CA MET A 2 2.91 -8.70 25.92
C MET A 2 3.77 -9.94 25.55
N ILE A 3 4.90 -10.15 26.23
CA ILE A 3 5.83 -11.27 25.94
C ILE A 3 5.25 -12.64 26.35
N GLU A 4 4.42 -12.69 27.40
CA GLU A 4 3.75 -13.92 27.84
C GLU A 4 2.66 -14.37 26.87
N ALA A 5 1.97 -13.42 26.21
CA ALA A 5 1.02 -13.73 25.14
C ALA A 5 1.72 -14.28 23.89
N LEU A 6 2.89 -13.74 23.55
CA LEU A 6 3.75 -14.21 22.45
C LEU A 6 4.28 -15.63 22.70
N LYS A 7 4.74 -15.93 23.93
CA LYS A 7 5.19 -17.29 24.30
C LYS A 7 4.06 -18.31 24.30
N ARG A 8 2.82 -17.91 24.62
CA ARG A 8 1.66 -18.82 24.58
C ARG A 8 1.16 -19.09 23.16
N ASN A 9 1.25 -18.10 22.28
CA ASN A 9 0.79 -18.17 20.88
C ASN A 9 1.94 -18.18 19.85
N TRP A 10 3.14 -18.60 20.25
CA TRP A 10 4.33 -18.60 19.38
C TRP A 10 4.10 -19.39 18.09
N TRP A 11 3.31 -20.46 18.17
CA TRP A 11 2.90 -21.29 17.05
C TRP A 11 2.08 -20.51 16.00
N VAL A 12 1.29 -19.50 16.41
CA VAL A 12 0.52 -18.65 15.49
C VAL A 12 1.46 -17.79 14.64
N LEU A 13 2.56 -17.30 15.22
CA LEU A 13 3.57 -16.56 14.47
C LEU A 13 4.26 -17.44 13.43
N VAL A 14 4.61 -18.68 13.82
CA VAL A 14 5.24 -19.65 12.91
C VAL A 14 4.31 -20.00 11.75
N ILE A 15 3.04 -20.32 12.04
CA ILE A 15 2.04 -20.60 11.00
C ILE A 15 1.86 -19.39 10.09
N ARG A 16 1.72 -18.19 10.64
CA ARG A 16 1.60 -16.96 9.85
C ARG A 16 2.81 -16.76 8.94
N GLY A 17 4.03 -17.02 9.44
CA GLY A 17 5.26 -16.94 8.66
C GLY A 17 5.29 -17.96 7.52
N ILE A 18 4.97 -19.22 7.81
CA ILE A 18 4.89 -20.28 6.78
C ILE A 18 3.84 -19.93 5.73
N CYS A 19 2.65 -19.50 6.14
CA CYS A 19 1.60 -19.05 5.23
C CYS A 19 2.08 -17.87 4.36
N GLY A 20 2.81 -16.91 4.95
CA GLY A 20 3.40 -15.78 4.23
C GLY A 20 4.43 -16.20 3.19
N ILE A 21 5.31 -17.14 3.51
CA ILE A 21 6.31 -17.69 2.58
C ILE A 21 5.62 -18.41 1.43
N VAL A 22 4.66 -19.30 1.72
CA VAL A 22 3.90 -20.03 0.70
C VAL A 22 3.18 -19.05 -0.23
N PHE A 23 2.51 -18.04 0.34
CA PHE A 23 1.87 -16.99 -0.44
C PHE A 23 2.87 -16.24 -1.33
N GLY A 24 4.03 -15.85 -0.79
CA GLY A 24 5.08 -15.18 -1.55
C GLY A 24 5.61 -16.03 -2.71
N VAL A 25 5.86 -17.32 -2.47
CA VAL A 25 6.31 -18.25 -3.52
C VAL A 25 5.26 -18.39 -4.62
N ILE A 26 3.98 -18.55 -4.27
CA ILE A 26 2.88 -18.62 -5.24
C ILE A 26 2.80 -17.32 -6.04
N ALA A 27 2.91 -16.16 -5.39
CA ALA A 27 2.85 -14.87 -6.05
C ALA A 27 4.00 -14.66 -7.05
N LEU A 28 5.22 -15.12 -6.72
CA LEU A 28 6.38 -15.07 -7.61
C LEU A 28 6.29 -16.09 -8.75
N ALA A 29 5.72 -17.27 -8.51
CA ALA A 29 5.53 -18.29 -9.54
C ALA A 29 4.45 -17.89 -10.55
N TYR A 30 3.42 -17.15 -10.11
CA TYR A 30 2.30 -16.71 -10.94
C TYR A 30 2.09 -15.18 -10.87
N PRO A 31 3.06 -14.38 -11.38
CA PRO A 31 3.04 -12.93 -11.22
C PRO A 31 1.81 -12.28 -11.89
N GLY A 32 1.35 -12.83 -13.03
CA GLY A 32 0.15 -12.34 -13.71
C GLY A 32 -1.13 -12.52 -12.88
N LEU A 33 -1.27 -13.66 -12.19
CA LEU A 33 -2.42 -13.93 -11.34
C LEU A 33 -2.38 -13.10 -10.05
N ALA A 34 -1.19 -12.97 -9.45
CA ALA A 34 -0.98 -12.12 -8.28
C ALA A 34 -1.34 -10.65 -8.58
N LEU A 35 -0.85 -10.12 -9.70
CA LEU A 35 -1.15 -8.77 -10.16
C LEU A 35 -2.64 -8.59 -10.46
N ALA A 36 -3.27 -9.52 -11.19
CA ALA A 36 -4.70 -9.45 -11.49
C ALA A 36 -5.55 -9.45 -10.21
N THR A 37 -5.20 -10.31 -9.24
CA THR A 37 -5.89 -10.36 -7.94
C THR A 37 -5.76 -9.04 -7.19
N LEU A 38 -4.56 -8.48 -7.13
CA LEU A 38 -4.30 -7.20 -6.47
C LEU A 38 -5.08 -6.05 -7.14
N VAL A 39 -5.11 -6.00 -8.47
CA VAL A 39 -5.85 -5.00 -9.24
C VAL A 39 -7.35 -5.09 -8.99
N LEU A 40 -7.91 -6.31 -9.00
CA LEU A 40 -9.34 -6.50 -8.76
C LEU A 40 -9.74 -6.15 -7.32
N LEU A 41 -8.92 -6.53 -6.33
CA LEU A 41 -9.14 -6.16 -4.94
C LEU A 41 -9.05 -4.64 -4.75
N PHE A 42 -8.07 -4.00 -5.38
CA PHE A 42 -7.95 -2.54 -5.40
C PHE A 42 -9.21 -1.89 -6.01
N GLY A 43 -9.66 -2.36 -7.17
CA GLY A 43 -10.87 -1.87 -7.82
C GLY A 43 -12.12 -2.01 -6.95
N ALA A 44 -12.27 -3.16 -6.28
CA ALA A 44 -13.35 -3.39 -5.32
C ALA A 44 -13.30 -2.40 -4.15
N TRP A 45 -12.13 -2.24 -3.54
CA TRP A 45 -11.93 -1.32 -2.42
C TRP A 45 -12.23 0.12 -2.81
N VAL A 46 -11.69 0.60 -3.93
CA VAL A 46 -11.90 1.96 -4.44
C VAL A 46 -13.37 2.22 -4.77
N LEU A 47 -14.07 1.23 -5.31
CA LEU A 47 -15.50 1.33 -5.56
C LEU A 47 -16.30 1.46 -4.26
N ILE A 48 -16.00 0.61 -3.27
CA ILE A 48 -16.64 0.63 -1.95
C ILE A 48 -16.40 1.98 -1.26
N ASP A 49 -15.13 2.42 -1.18
CA ASP A 49 -14.74 3.71 -0.61
C ASP A 49 -15.44 4.87 -1.33
N GLY A 50 -15.49 4.83 -2.67
CA GLY A 50 -16.18 5.84 -3.48
C GLY A 50 -17.67 5.94 -3.16
N VAL A 51 -18.36 4.81 -3.04
CA VAL A 51 -19.78 4.77 -2.64
C VAL A 51 -19.96 5.34 -1.24
N PHE A 52 -19.14 4.92 -0.27
CA PHE A 52 -19.24 5.44 1.10
C PHE A 52 -18.97 6.95 1.17
N ARG A 53 -18.03 7.47 0.39
CA ARG A 53 -17.76 8.92 0.28
C ARG A 53 -18.95 9.68 -0.29
N ILE A 54 -19.61 9.16 -1.33
CA ILE A 54 -20.81 9.77 -1.90
C ILE A 54 -21.92 9.82 -0.85
N VAL A 55 -22.20 8.68 -0.20
CA VAL A 55 -23.24 8.60 0.84
C VAL A 55 -22.92 9.55 2.00
N GLY A 56 -21.69 9.52 2.50
CA GLY A 56 -21.22 10.40 3.58
C GLY A 56 -21.32 11.89 3.22
N ALA A 57 -20.90 12.27 2.02
CA ALA A 57 -20.98 13.66 1.55
C ALA A 57 -22.42 14.15 1.45
N THR A 58 -23.36 13.30 1.01
CA THR A 58 -24.78 13.67 0.94
C THR A 58 -25.44 13.76 2.32
N ALA A 59 -25.08 12.88 3.25
CA ALA A 59 -25.61 12.88 4.61
C ALA A 59 -25.04 14.02 5.48
N GLY A 60 -23.77 14.38 5.28
CA GLY A 60 -23.05 15.40 6.05
C GLY A 60 -23.06 16.81 5.44
N ARG A 61 -23.79 17.03 4.33
CA ARG A 61 -23.73 18.27 3.51
C ARG A 61 -23.89 19.57 4.30
N ALA A 62 -24.71 19.57 5.34
CA ALA A 62 -24.97 20.77 6.16
C ALA A 62 -23.86 21.08 7.18
N SER A 63 -23.03 20.08 7.52
CA SER A 63 -22.02 20.16 8.59
C SER A 63 -20.59 20.10 8.05
N ASP A 64 -20.41 19.69 6.80
CA ASP A 64 -19.12 19.54 6.15
C ASP A 64 -18.93 20.64 5.08
N PRO A 65 -18.03 21.62 5.30
CA PRO A 65 -17.69 22.64 4.31
C PRO A 65 -17.13 22.05 3.01
N ASP A 66 -16.48 20.89 3.08
CA ASP A 66 -15.78 20.23 1.97
C ASP A 66 -16.61 19.12 1.32
N TRP A 67 -17.93 19.04 1.63
CA TRP A 67 -18.83 18.01 1.12
C TRP A 67 -18.76 17.83 -0.41
N GLY A 68 -18.59 18.94 -1.14
CA GLY A 68 -18.50 18.92 -2.61
C GLY A 68 -17.22 18.23 -3.10
N PHE A 69 -16.10 18.42 -2.41
CA PHE A 69 -14.84 17.74 -2.72
C PHE A 69 -14.93 16.25 -2.41
N HIS A 70 -15.52 15.87 -1.28
CA HIS A 70 -15.76 14.47 -0.94
C HIS A 70 -16.68 13.76 -1.95
N LEU A 71 -17.72 14.46 -2.42
CA LEU A 71 -18.60 13.96 -3.47
C LEU A 71 -17.86 13.72 -4.79
N ILE A 72 -17.03 14.68 -5.23
CA ILE A 72 -16.24 14.56 -6.46
C ILE A 72 -15.26 13.40 -6.35
N ILE A 73 -14.51 13.29 -5.25
CA ILE A 73 -13.60 12.16 -5.02
C ILE A 73 -14.37 10.84 -5.01
N GLY A 74 -15.54 10.81 -4.37
CA GLY A 74 -16.37 9.61 -4.33
C GLY A 74 -16.81 9.16 -5.73
N ILE A 75 -17.28 10.10 -6.55
CA ILE A 75 -17.67 9.83 -7.95
C ILE A 75 -16.46 9.33 -8.77
N LEU A 76 -15.31 10.02 -8.67
CA LEU A 76 -14.08 9.59 -9.34
C LEU A 76 -13.67 8.18 -8.88
N GLY A 77 -13.78 7.89 -7.59
CA GLY A 77 -13.53 6.57 -7.02
C GLY A 77 -14.44 5.50 -7.63
N VAL A 78 -15.75 5.73 -7.69
CA VAL A 78 -16.69 4.78 -8.32
C VAL A 78 -16.34 4.57 -9.80
N LEU A 79 -16.03 5.64 -10.54
CA LEU A 79 -15.64 5.54 -11.95
C LEU A 79 -14.35 4.74 -12.13
N VAL A 80 -13.32 5.01 -11.32
CA VAL A 80 -12.05 4.28 -11.35
C VAL A 80 -12.24 2.81 -10.96
N GLY A 81 -13.04 2.54 -9.93
CA GLY A 81 -13.39 1.20 -9.51
C GLY A 81 -14.06 0.42 -10.64
N PHE A 82 -15.06 1.01 -11.30
CA PHE A 82 -15.75 0.40 -12.44
C PHE A 82 -14.80 0.18 -13.64
N LEU A 83 -13.98 1.17 -13.97
CA LEU A 83 -12.96 1.05 -15.03
C LEU A 83 -11.96 -0.07 -14.75
N THR A 84 -11.62 -0.29 -13.49
CA THR A 84 -10.71 -1.37 -13.08
C THR A 84 -11.25 -2.75 -13.42
N PHE A 85 -12.54 -2.99 -13.21
CA PHE A 85 -13.17 -4.26 -13.61
C PHE A 85 -13.30 -4.39 -15.13
N ARG A 86 -13.53 -3.27 -15.83
CA ARG A 86 -13.71 -3.27 -17.29
C ARG A 86 -12.40 -3.42 -18.07
N ALA A 87 -11.32 -2.87 -17.53
CA ALA A 87 -10.00 -2.80 -18.16
C ALA A 87 -8.88 -2.95 -17.10
N PRO A 88 -8.74 -4.13 -16.47
CA PRO A 88 -7.79 -4.35 -15.38
C PRO A 88 -6.34 -4.12 -15.81
N GLY A 89 -6.00 -4.31 -17.09
CA GLY A 89 -4.65 -4.04 -17.60
C GLY A 89 -4.23 -2.57 -17.51
N ILE A 90 -5.17 -1.63 -17.69
CA ILE A 90 -4.88 -0.20 -17.58
C ILE A 90 -4.63 0.17 -16.11
N THR A 91 -5.49 -0.31 -15.21
CA THR A 91 -5.29 -0.10 -13.77
C THR A 91 -3.99 -0.75 -13.28
N ALA A 92 -3.65 -1.94 -13.78
CA ALA A 92 -2.38 -2.60 -13.46
C ALA A 92 -1.19 -1.71 -13.84
N LEU A 93 -1.19 -1.16 -15.06
CA LEU A 93 -0.14 -0.25 -15.52
C LEU A 93 -0.07 1.02 -14.65
N ALA A 94 -1.22 1.62 -14.34
CA ALA A 94 -1.28 2.80 -13.49
C ALA A 94 -0.72 2.54 -12.08
N LEU A 95 -1.08 1.40 -11.47
CA LEU A 95 -0.55 0.98 -10.17
C LEU A 95 0.96 0.71 -10.23
N ILE A 96 1.44 0.05 -11.27
CA ILE A 96 2.88 -0.19 -11.47
C ILE A 96 3.64 1.13 -11.57
N ILE A 97 3.19 2.07 -12.40
CA ILE A 97 3.83 3.39 -12.56
C ILE A 97 3.80 4.15 -11.23
N TYR A 98 2.68 4.12 -10.52
CA TYR A 98 2.55 4.77 -9.22
C TYR A 98 3.55 4.19 -8.19
N ILE A 99 3.60 2.87 -8.06
CA ILE A 99 4.52 2.18 -7.15
C ILE A 99 5.98 2.46 -7.54
N ALA A 100 6.30 2.44 -8.83
CA ALA A 100 7.64 2.72 -9.33
C ALA A 100 8.07 4.17 -9.02
N ALA A 101 7.21 5.15 -9.29
CA ALA A 101 7.48 6.54 -8.97
C ALA A 101 7.67 6.75 -7.46
N TRP A 102 6.82 6.13 -6.65
CA TRP A 102 6.92 6.18 -5.18
C TRP A 102 8.23 5.56 -4.67
N ALA A 103 8.59 4.38 -5.17
CA ALA A 103 9.83 3.69 -4.81
C ALA A 103 11.07 4.50 -5.21
N LEU A 104 11.06 5.14 -6.38
CA LEU A 104 12.14 6.02 -6.82
C LEU A 104 12.27 7.26 -5.93
N MET A 105 11.15 7.88 -5.55
CA MET A 105 11.17 9.04 -4.65
C MET A 105 11.73 8.68 -3.27
N ILE A 106 11.31 7.55 -2.69
CA ILE A 106 11.81 7.09 -1.39
C ILE A 106 13.28 6.69 -1.49
N GLY A 107 13.67 5.89 -2.48
CA GLY A 107 15.06 5.49 -2.65
C GLY A 107 15.98 6.69 -2.84
N ALA A 108 15.56 7.70 -3.60
CA ALA A 108 16.30 8.95 -3.74
C ALA A 108 16.40 9.73 -2.41
N ALA A 109 15.30 9.81 -1.65
CA ALA A 109 15.29 10.46 -0.34
C ALA A 109 16.22 9.73 0.66
N GLU A 110 16.16 8.40 0.72
CA GLU A 110 17.01 7.58 1.59
C GLU A 110 18.50 7.74 1.26
N ILE A 111 18.87 7.76 -0.02
CA ILE A 111 20.25 8.03 -0.44
C ILE A 111 20.68 9.43 0.00
N ALA A 112 19.83 10.45 -0.20
CA ALA A 112 20.13 11.81 0.22
C ALA A 112 20.29 11.93 1.75
N PHE A 113 19.42 11.28 2.51
CA PHE A 113 19.51 11.22 3.98
C PHE A 113 20.76 10.49 4.45
N ALA A 114 21.09 9.34 3.84
CA ALA A 114 22.31 8.61 4.15
C ALA A 114 23.56 9.48 3.91
N ILE A 115 23.64 10.19 2.79
CA ILE A 115 24.76 11.09 2.49
C ILE A 115 24.82 12.26 3.49
N LYS A 116 23.67 12.84 3.86
CA LYS A 116 23.63 13.96 4.82
C LYS A 116 24.05 13.50 6.21
N LEU A 117 23.54 12.36 6.68
CA LEU A 117 23.91 11.78 7.97
C LEU A 117 25.39 11.43 8.01
N ARG A 118 25.95 10.97 6.88
CA ARG A 118 27.38 10.69 6.77
C ARG A 118 28.29 11.88 6.99
N LYS A 119 27.82 13.09 6.67
CA LYS A 119 28.60 14.32 6.87
C LYS A 119 28.64 14.77 8.33
N GLU A 120 27.75 14.28 9.19
CA GLU A 120 27.68 14.67 10.60
C GLU A 120 28.34 13.64 11.54
N MET A 121 28.56 12.40 11.09
CA MET A 121 29.25 11.38 11.88
C MET A 121 30.77 11.38 11.59
N LYS A 122 31.57 11.86 12.54
CA LYS A 122 33.04 11.69 12.50
C LYS A 122 33.41 10.26 12.93
N GLY A 123 33.88 9.40 12.01
CA GLY A 123 34.43 8.07 12.33
C GLY A 123 33.74 6.85 11.69
N GLU A 124 32.99 7.05 10.61
CA GLU A 124 32.03 6.08 10.03
C GLU A 124 32.60 4.75 9.54
N TRP A 125 33.90 4.72 9.26
CA TRP A 125 34.59 3.52 8.77
C TRP A 125 34.51 2.36 9.77
N PHE A 126 34.46 2.64 11.08
CA PHE A 126 34.38 1.61 12.11
C PHE A 126 32.96 1.03 12.26
N LEU A 127 31.91 1.82 11.96
CA LEU A 127 30.52 1.37 12.01
C LEU A 127 30.16 0.49 10.80
N ILE A 128 30.67 0.81 9.61
CA ILE A 128 30.50 -0.03 8.40
C ILE A 128 31.18 -1.40 8.58
N LEU A 129 32.29 -1.47 9.33
CA LEU A 129 32.98 -2.72 9.64
C LEU A 129 32.31 -3.56 10.73
N MET A 130 31.42 -2.97 11.53
CA MET A 130 30.76 -3.67 12.64
C MET A 130 29.35 -4.20 12.32
N GLY A 131 28.78 -3.85 11.16
CA GLY A 131 27.52 -4.42 10.65
C GLY A 131 26.30 -3.58 10.99
#